data_AF-A0A7C6V9U2-F1
#
_entry.id   AF-A0A7C6V9U2-F1
#
_cell.length_a   1.000
_cell.length_b   1.000
_cell.length_c   1.000
_cell.angle_alpha   90.00
_cell.angle_beta   90.00
_cell.angle_gamma   90.00
#
_symmetry.space_group_name_H-M   'P 1'
#
loop_
_entity.id
_entity.type
_entity.pdbx_description
1 polymer ?
#
loop_
_entity_poly.entity_id
_entity_poly.type
_entity_poly.pdbx_seq_one_letter_code
_entity_poly.pdbx_strand_id
1 'polypeptide(L)' 'MLVHSIGNLIKTYDNRYKLVLDVAKVARKIAKDIEESNDSEKTVEKPVSLAIRFLEKNICQDSMSR' A
#
# COMPACT_ATOMS: atom_id res chain seq x y z
N MET A 1 13.27 -9.03 -0.80
CA MET A 1 12.36 -9.53 -1.84
C MET A 1 11.39 -8.40 -2.16
N LEU A 2 11.38 -7.88 -3.39
CA LEU A 2 10.40 -6.87 -3.80
C LEU A 2 9.03 -7.54 -3.77
N VAL A 3 8.04 -6.88 -3.16
CA VAL A 3 6.66 -7.36 -3.17
C VAL A 3 6.24 -7.43 -4.65
N HIS A 4 5.74 -8.59 -5.09
CA HIS A 4 5.38 -8.87 -6.49
C HIS A 4 4.47 -7.77 -7.11
N SER A 5 3.73 -7.05 -6.28
CA SER A 5 2.77 -5.99 -6.62
C SER A 5 3.35 -4.61 -6.96
N ILE A 6 4.62 -4.32 -6.63
CA ILE A 6 5.18 -2.99 -6.89
C ILE A 6 5.34 -2.70 -8.38
N GLY A 7 5.50 -3.74 -9.21
CA GLY A 7 5.70 -3.60 -10.65
C GLY A 7 4.52 -2.94 -11.37
N ASN A 8 3.29 -3.24 -10.96
CA ASN A 8 2.09 -2.61 -11.50
C ASN A 8 2.00 -1.15 -11.06
N LEU A 9 2.25 -0.87 -9.79
CA LEU A 9 2.26 0.51 -9.26
C LEU A 9 3.29 1.40 -9.97
N ILE A 10 4.48 0.88 -10.27
CA ILE A 10 5.52 1.63 -10.99
C ILE A 10 5.07 2.00 -12.40
N LYS A 11 4.27 1.16 -13.06
CA LYS A 11 3.74 1.42 -14.41
C LYS A 11 2.58 2.40 -14.41
N THR A 12 1.74 2.38 -13.37
CA THR A 12 0.54 3.22 -13.30
C THR A 12 0.81 4.61 -12.72
N TYR A 13 1.85 4.78 -11.91
CA TYR A 13 2.23 6.10 -11.41
C TYR A 13 3.08 6.85 -12.43
N ASP A 14 2.66 8.07 -12.77
CA ASP A 14 3.42 8.98 -13.65
C ASP A 14 4.79 9.38 -13.06
N ASN A 15 4.94 9.28 -11.74
CA ASN A 15 6.17 9.65 -11.03
C ASN A 15 6.48 8.67 -9.89
N ARG A 16 7.68 8.06 -9.95
CA ARG A 16 8.15 7.08 -8.95
C ARG A 16 8.31 7.67 -7.54
N TYR A 17 8.66 8.95 -7.41
CA TYR A 17 8.73 9.62 -6.12
C TYR A 17 7.33 9.85 -5.53
N LYS A 18 6.34 10.15 -6.37
CA LYS A 18 4.94 10.24 -5.94
C LYS A 18 4.44 8.89 -5.40
N LEU A 19 4.78 7.80 -6.08
CA LEU A 19 4.50 6.44 -5.59
C LEU A 19 5.09 6.20 -4.20
N VAL A 20 6.36 6.55 -4.00
CA VAL A 20 7.02 6.40 -2.69
C VAL A 20 6.31 7.22 -1.61
N LEU A 21 5.95 8.47 -1.91
CA LEU A 21 5.24 9.33 -0.96
C LEU A 21 3.88 8.77 -0.58
N ASP A 22 3.11 8.27 -1.55
CA ASP A 22 1.77 7.75 -1.30
C ASP A 22 1.81 6.40 -0.57
N VAL A 23 2.76 5.51 -0.91
CA VAL A 23 3.04 4.30 -0.12
C VAL A 23 3.41 4.66 1.32
N ALA A 24 4.29 5.65 1.52
CA ALA A 24 4.71 6.06 2.87
C ALA A 24 3.55 6.64 3.70
N LYS A 25 2.68 7.47 3.10
CA LYS A 25 1.50 8.01 3.77
C LYS A 25 0.57 6.88 4.22
N VAL A 26 0.24 5.95 3.33
CA VAL A 26 -0.65 4.83 3.64
C VAL A 26 -0.03 3.90 4.69
N ALA A 27 1.26 3.60 4.58
CA ALA A 27 1.96 2.76 5.55
C ALA A 27 1.96 3.35 6.96
N ARG A 28 2.14 4.67 7.10
CA ARG A 28 2.06 5.36 8.41
C ARG A 28 0.66 5.28 9.01
N LYS A 29 -0.37 5.43 8.18
CA LYS A 29 -1.76 5.28 8.63
C LYS A 29 -2.01 3.86 9.14
N ILE A 30 -1.63 2.85 8.36
CA ILE A 30 -1.77 1.45 8.75
C ILE A 30 -1.00 1.13 10.03
N ALA A 31 0.23 1.64 10.17
CA ALA A 31 1.03 1.45 11.38
C ALA A 31 0.32 2.01 12.61
N LYS A 32 -0.18 3.24 12.51
CA LYS A 32 -0.96 3.89 13.57
C LYS A 32 -2.24 3.10 13.89
N ASP A 33 -2.99 2.66 12.87
CA ASP A 33 -4.21 1.88 13.06
C ASP A 33 -3.92 0.54 13.77
N ILE A 34 -2.78 -0.11 13.47
CA ILE A 34 -2.33 -1.33 14.15
C ILE A 34 -2.02 -1.05 15.62
N GLU A 35 -1.21 -0.02 15.89
CA GLU A 35 -0.86 0.41 17.26
C GLU A 35 -2.10 0.74 18.10
N GLU A 36 -3.09 1.42 17.52
CA GLU A 36 -4.32 1.82 18.21
C GLU A 36 -5.32 0.67 18.40
N SER A 37 -5.29 -0.34 17.53
CA SER A 37 -6.27 -1.43 17.57
C SER A 37 -6.08 -2.45 18.70
N ASN A 38 -4.96 -2.41 19.45
CA ASN A 38 -4.55 -3.44 20.44
C ASN A 38 -4.61 -4.89 19.91
N ASP A 39 -4.66 -5.04 18.58
CA ASP A 39 -4.92 -6.30 17.91
C ASP A 39 -3.58 -6.93 17.54
N SER A 40 -3.00 -7.63 18.52
CA SER A 40 -1.69 -8.27 18.38
C SER A 40 -1.63 -9.29 17.23
N GLU A 41 -2.75 -9.79 16.73
CA GLU A 41 -2.81 -10.67 15.56
C GLU A 41 -2.53 -9.95 14.22
N LYS A 42 -2.70 -8.63 14.13
CA LYS A 42 -2.39 -7.86 12.90
C LYS A 42 -0.89 -7.65 12.64
N THR A 43 -0.02 -8.12 13.53
CA THR A 43 1.44 -7.88 13.46
C THR A 43 2.19 -8.77 12.45
N VAL A 44 1.52 -9.69 11.76
CA VAL A 44 2.20 -10.64 10.85
C VAL A 44 2.78 -9.97 9.60
N GLU A 45 2.17 -8.88 9.12
CA GLU A 45 2.60 -8.20 7.90
C GLU A 45 3.02 -6.76 8.12
N LYS A 46 4.14 -6.38 7.50
CA LYS A 46 4.67 -5.01 7.59
C LYS A 46 3.69 -4.00 6.98
N PRO A 47 3.48 -2.83 7.61
CA PRO A 47 2.59 -1.78 7.10
C PRO A 47 2.88 -1.36 5.65
N VAL A 48 4.15 -1.38 5.24
CA VAL A 48 4.55 -1.07 3.85
C VAL A 48 4.03 -2.10 2.85
N SER A 49 4.08 -3.39 3.19
CA SER A 49 3.56 -4.46 2.33
C SER A 49 2.04 -4.40 2.20
N LEU A 50 1.35 -4.00 3.28
CA LEU A 50 -0.09 -3.75 3.28
C LEU A 50 -0.44 -2.50 2.43
N ALA A 51 0.33 -1.42 2.57
CA ALA A 51 0.15 -0.20 1.80
C ALA A 51 0.28 -0.41 0.29
N ILE A 52 1.30 -1.18 -0.14
CA ILE A 52 1.50 -1.51 -1.56
C ILE A 52 0.29 -2.28 -2.11
N ARG A 53 -0.19 -3.31 -1.40
CA ARG A 53 -1.39 -4.07 -1.82
C ARG A 53 -2.66 -3.23 -1.82
N PHE A 54 -2.82 -2.36 -0.82
CA PHE A 54 -3.94 -1.44 -0.76
C PHE A 54 -3.97 -0.53 -2.00
N LEU A 55 -2.85 0.11 -2.33
CA LEU A 55 -2.78 1.00 -3.49
C LEU A 55 -3.00 0.26 -4.81
N GLU A 56 -2.44 -0.95 -4.96
CA GLU A 56 -2.65 -1.75 -6.16
C GLU A 56 -4.12 -2.10 -6.35
N LYS A 57 -4.80 -2.52 -5.27
CA LYS A 57 -6.24 -2.83 -5.31
C LYS A 57 -7.08 -1.61 -5.74
N ASN A 58 -6.81 -0.43 -5.19
CA ASN A 58 -7.58 0.78 -5.52
C ASN A 58 -7.40 1.20 -6.99
N ILE A 59 -6.19 1.07 -7.53
CA ILE A 59 -5.91 1.36 -8.95
C ILE A 59 -6.64 0.37 -9.87
N CYS A 60 -6.70 -0.91 -9.49
CA CYS A 60 -7.43 -1.93 -10.24
C CYS A 60 -8.95 -1.73 -10.22
N GLN A 61 -9.53 -1.07 -9.20
CA GLN A 61 -10.97 -0.80 -9.17
C GLN A 61 -11.39 0.38 -10.05
N ASP A 62 -10.54 1.41 -10.16
CA ASP A 62 -10.77 2.56 -11.05
C ASP A 62 -10.69 2.19 -12.54
N SER A 63 -9.97 1.11 -12.87
CA SER A 63 -9.80 0.61 -14.24
C SER A 63 -10.90 -0.35 -14.70
N MET A 64 -11.78 -0.81 -13.81
CA MET A 64 -12.94 -1.66 -14.14
C MET A 64 -14.29 -0.91 -14.13
N SER A 65 -14.29 0.38 -13.79
CA SER A 65 -15.48 1.24 -13.77
C SER A 65 -15.58 2.20 -14.97
N ARG A 66 -14.83 1.92 -16.06
CA ARG A 66 -14.85 2.70 -17.30
C ARG A 66 -15.18 1.82 -18.50
#